data_AF-A0AB36V0L6-F1
#
_entry.id   AF-A0AB36V0L6-F1
#
_cell.length_a   1.000
_cell.length_b   1.000
_cell.length_c   1.000
_cell.angle_alpha   90.00
_cell.angle_beta   90.00
_cell.angle_gamma   90.00
#
_symmetry.space_group_name_H-M   'P 1'
#
loop_
_entity.id
_entity.type
_entity.pdbx_description
1 polymer ?
#
loop_
_entity_poly.entity_id
_entity_poly.type
_entity_poly.pdbx_seq_one_letter_code
_entity_poly.pdbx_strand_id
1 'polypeptide(L)'
;MLSNYNMAIYHLEKSLEIFHLYQDESRYKQALNDLNFVRISHWRNIDKIDFKQLHPAEQALFYIELGQNDKAIILLDDLERKNGKLTALQMCYKGMATLNLSLIQQSIQMFQSNNDFFFVQYAEKAYQKV
;
A
#
# COMPACT_ATOMS: atom_id res chain seq x y z
N MET A 1 4.88 -5.37 -11.42
CA MET A 1 5.19 -6.19 -10.21
C MET A 1 6.69 -6.31 -10.05
N LEU A 2 7.18 -6.41 -8.81
CA LEU A 2 8.62 -6.42 -8.52
C LEU A 2 9.32 -7.59 -9.24
N SER A 3 10.42 -7.27 -9.95
CA SER A 3 11.25 -8.26 -10.62
C SER A 3 12.13 -9.06 -9.65
N ASN A 4 12.53 -8.44 -8.53
CA ASN A 4 13.32 -9.10 -7.48
C ASN A 4 12.97 -8.56 -6.09
N TYR A 5 12.19 -9.32 -5.33
CA TYR A 5 11.76 -8.96 -3.97
C TYR A 5 12.95 -8.77 -3.02
N ASN A 6 13.95 -9.66 -3.02
CA ASN A 6 15.04 -9.61 -2.05
C ASN A 6 15.89 -8.35 -2.23
N MET A 7 16.13 -7.95 -3.50
CA MET A 7 16.83 -6.70 -3.80
C MET A 7 16.00 -5.48 -3.38
N ALA A 8 14.69 -5.48 -3.62
CA ALA A 8 13.82 -4.39 -3.19
C ALA A 8 13.85 -4.19 -1.66
N ILE A 9 13.71 -5.29 -0.90
CA ILE A 9 13.81 -5.25 0.56
C ILE A 9 15.19 -4.76 1.02
N TYR A 10 16.27 -5.29 0.44
CA TYR A 10 17.63 -4.86 0.78
C TYR A 10 17.81 -3.34 0.61
N HIS A 11 17.39 -2.79 -0.53
CA HIS A 11 17.53 -1.36 -0.79
C HIS A 11 16.64 -0.51 0.13
N LEU A 12 15.40 -0.92 0.40
CA LEU A 12 14.51 -0.19 1.31
C LEU A 12 15.01 -0.22 2.76
N GLU A 13 15.49 -1.37 3.25
CA GLU A 13 16.11 -1.49 4.58
C GLU A 13 17.37 -0.60 4.68
N LYS A 14 18.21 -0.57 3.63
CA LYS A 14 19.35 0.35 3.57
C LYS A 14 18.97 1.82 3.52
N SER A 15 17.91 2.17 2.80
CA SER A 15 17.38 3.54 2.81
C SER A 15 16.91 3.97 4.20
N LEU A 16 16.24 3.09 4.94
CA LEU A 16 15.83 3.37 6.33
C LEU A 16 17.02 3.62 7.26
N GLU A 17 18.08 2.80 7.16
CA GLU A 17 19.33 3.02 7.92
C GLU A 17 19.92 4.43 7.65
N ILE A 18 19.99 4.81 6.36
CA ILE A 18 20.54 6.10 5.92
C ILE A 18 19.66 7.26 6.41
N PHE A 19 18.35 7.20 6.17
CA PHE A 19 17.44 8.28 6.57
C PHE A 19 17.38 8.46 8.09
N HIS A 20 17.48 7.37 8.85
CA HIS A 20 17.58 7.43 10.30
C HIS A 20 18.89 8.11 10.75
N LEU A 21 20.03 7.72 10.15
CA LEU A 21 21.35 8.32 10.45
C LEU A 21 21.36 9.84 10.23
N TYR A 22 20.71 10.30 9.15
CA TYR A 22 20.63 11.72 8.81
C TYR A 22 19.42 12.44 9.44
N GLN A 23 18.63 11.77 10.27
CA GLN A 23 17.42 12.31 10.90
C GLN A 23 16.39 12.87 9.89
N ASP A 24 16.32 12.31 8.68
CA ASP A 24 15.33 12.66 7.66
C ASP A 24 14.03 11.87 7.89
N GLU A 25 13.21 12.36 8.82
CA GLU A 25 11.97 11.67 9.21
C GLU A 25 10.98 11.52 8.05
N SER A 26 10.95 12.47 7.11
CA SER A 26 10.00 12.46 6.00
C SER A 26 10.30 11.29 5.07
N ARG A 27 11.55 11.18 4.62
CA ARG A 27 11.98 10.09 3.75
C ARG A 27 11.99 8.74 4.47
N TYR A 28 12.31 8.74 5.77
CA TYR A 28 12.19 7.53 6.59
C TYR A 28 10.76 6.98 6.58
N LYS A 29 9.75 7.83 6.85
CA LYS A 29 8.33 7.42 6.84
C LYS A 29 7.89 6.92 5.47
N GLN A 30 8.30 7.59 4.40
CA GLN A 30 7.99 7.16 3.03
C GLN A 30 8.59 5.78 2.73
N ALA A 31 9.89 5.59 2.99
CA ALA A 31 10.55 4.30 2.77
C ALA A 31 9.98 3.19 3.65
N LEU A 32 9.53 3.50 4.86
CA LEU A 32 8.90 2.53 5.76
C LEU A 32 7.54 2.09 5.22
N ASN A 33 6.73 3.01 4.71
CA ASN A 33 5.46 2.69 4.07
C ASN A 33 5.67 1.83 2.83
N ASP A 34 6.63 2.17 1.97
CA ASP A 34 6.98 1.39 0.79
C ASP A 34 7.44 -0.03 1.17
N LEU A 35 8.29 -0.16 2.20
CA LEU A 35 8.74 -1.44 2.73
C LEU A 35 7.58 -2.29 3.24
N ASN A 36 6.67 -1.70 3.99
CA ASN A 36 5.48 -2.38 4.51
C ASN A 36 4.55 -2.81 3.37
N PHE A 37 4.30 -1.94 2.38
CA PHE A 37 3.55 -2.30 1.18
C PHE A 37 4.16 -3.51 0.46
N VAL A 38 5.47 -3.51 0.23
CA VAL A 38 6.16 -4.62 -0.45
C VAL A 38 6.02 -5.93 0.32
N ARG A 39 6.23 -5.89 1.65
CA ARG A 39 6.08 -7.07 2.52
C ARG A 39 4.66 -7.63 2.48
N ILE A 40 3.65 -6.77 2.60
CA ILE A 40 2.25 -7.17 2.65
C ILE A 40 1.77 -7.67 1.28
N SER A 41 2.05 -6.95 0.20
CA SER A 41 1.63 -7.31 -1.17
C SER A 41 2.22 -8.63 -1.69
N HIS A 42 3.31 -9.10 -1.07
CA HIS A 42 3.92 -10.39 -1.37
C HIS A 42 3.71 -11.43 -0.27
N TRP A 43 3.04 -11.06 0.83
CA TRP A 43 2.87 -11.85 2.03
C TRP A 43 4.19 -12.47 2.55
N ARG A 44 5.24 -11.65 2.64
CA ARG A 44 6.60 -12.07 3.03
C ARG A 44 7.17 -11.14 4.09
N ASN A 45 7.96 -11.72 5.01
CA ASN A 45 8.57 -10.98 6.13
C ASN A 45 7.55 -10.19 6.97
N ILE A 46 6.33 -10.73 7.10
CA ILE A 46 5.23 -10.11 7.85
C ILE A 46 5.58 -9.98 9.34
N ASP A 47 6.37 -10.91 9.87
CA ASP A 47 6.93 -10.90 11.23
C ASP A 47 7.80 -9.66 11.53
N LYS A 48 8.30 -8.97 10.49
CA LYS A 48 9.12 -7.76 10.63
C LYS A 48 8.31 -6.46 10.61
N ILE A 49 6.98 -6.52 10.50
CA ILE A 49 6.13 -5.32 10.49
C ILE A 49 5.84 -4.88 11.93
N ASP A 50 6.23 -3.66 12.27
CA ASP A 50 5.80 -3.03 13.52
C ASP A 50 4.41 -2.39 13.34
N PHE A 51 3.38 -3.08 13.82
CA PHE A 51 1.99 -2.62 13.74
C PHE A 51 1.73 -1.29 14.47
N LYS A 52 2.57 -0.88 15.42
CA LYS A 52 2.42 0.42 16.09
C LYS A 52 2.79 1.59 15.20
N GLN A 53 3.64 1.34 14.19
CA GLN A 53 4.11 2.33 13.23
C GLN A 53 3.52 2.13 11.83
N LEU A 54 2.67 1.12 11.66
CA LEU A 54 2.06 0.80 10.39
C LEU A 54 1.06 1.89 10.00
N HIS A 55 1.28 2.49 8.83
CA HIS A 55 0.37 3.49 8.32
C HIS A 55 -1.02 2.86 8.02
N PRO A 56 -2.14 3.58 8.26
CA PRO A 56 -3.48 2.97 8.18
C PRO A 56 -3.83 2.38 6.81
N ALA A 57 -3.26 2.91 5.72
CA ALA A 57 -3.48 2.35 4.38
C ALA A 57 -2.85 0.97 4.22
N GLU A 58 -1.60 0.79 4.65
CA GLU A 58 -0.91 -0.50 4.67
C GLU A 58 -1.58 -1.46 5.66
N GLN A 59 -2.11 -0.96 6.78
CA GLN A 59 -2.91 -1.78 7.69
C GLN A 59 -4.21 -2.27 7.04
N ALA A 60 -4.88 -1.44 6.24
CA ALA A 60 -6.04 -1.86 5.46
C ALA A 60 -5.66 -2.96 4.46
N LEU A 61 -4.55 -2.80 3.73
CA LEU A 61 -4.03 -3.86 2.84
C LEU A 61 -3.76 -5.16 3.59
N PHE A 62 -3.15 -5.09 4.77
CA PHE A 62 -2.92 -6.27 5.60
C PHE A 62 -4.22 -7.01 5.96
N TYR A 63 -5.27 -6.28 6.30
CA TYR A 63 -6.58 -6.89 6.57
C TYR A 63 -7.21 -7.51 5.32
N ILE A 64 -7.04 -6.90 4.14
CA ILE A 64 -7.52 -7.46 2.86
C ILE A 64 -6.86 -8.81 2.59
N GLU A 65 -5.53 -8.90 2.74
CA GLU A 65 -4.79 -10.17 2.54
C GLU A 65 -5.18 -11.25 3.55
N LEU A 66 -5.67 -10.88 4.75
CA LEU A 66 -6.26 -11.80 5.72
C LEU A 66 -7.73 -12.16 5.46
N GLY A 67 -8.37 -11.56 4.45
CA GLY A 67 -9.82 -11.68 4.19
C GLY A 67 -10.70 -10.95 5.20
N GLN A 68 -10.12 -10.08 6.04
CA GLN A 68 -10.83 -9.27 7.04
C GLN A 68 -11.33 -7.95 6.44
N ASN A 69 -12.11 -8.06 5.35
CA ASN A 69 -12.49 -6.93 4.50
C ASN A 69 -13.23 -5.83 5.25
N ASP A 70 -14.12 -6.17 6.19
CA ASP A 70 -14.86 -5.18 6.99
C ASP A 70 -13.93 -4.23 7.75
N LYS A 71 -12.82 -4.75 8.30
CA LYS A 71 -11.83 -3.92 9.02
C LYS A 71 -11.07 -3.01 8.08
N ALA A 72 -10.75 -3.49 6.88
CA ALA A 72 -10.11 -2.67 5.85
C ALA A 72 -11.02 -1.53 5.40
N ILE A 73 -12.31 -1.82 5.17
CA ILE A 73 -13.31 -0.82 4.77
C ILE A 73 -13.44 0.27 5.83
N ILE A 74 -13.55 -0.10 7.11
CA ILE A 74 -13.64 0.88 8.22
C ILE A 74 -12.42 1.82 8.23
N LEU A 75 -11.21 1.30 8.05
CA LEU A 75 -9.99 2.11 8.01
C LEU A 75 -9.98 3.06 6.80
N LEU A 76 -10.38 2.57 5.63
CA LEU A 76 -10.39 3.35 4.39
C LEU A 76 -11.47 4.43 4.41
N ASP A 77 -12.64 4.15 4.98
CA ASP A 77 -13.70 5.14 5.17
C ASP A 77 -13.29 6.24 6.15
N ASP A 78 -12.56 5.89 7.21
CA ASP A 78 -12.01 6.88 8.14
C ASP A 78 -10.94 7.75 7.49
N LEU A 79 -10.05 7.16 6.67
CA LEU A 79 -9.07 7.91 5.88
C LEU A 79 -9.74 8.86 4.88
N GLU A 80 -10.78 8.40 4.18
CA GLU A 80 -11.55 9.22 3.24
C GLU A 80 -12.21 10.40 3.95
N ARG A 81 -12.84 10.15 5.11
CA ARG A 81 -13.50 11.19 5.91
C ARG A 81 -12.49 12.23 6.42
N LYS A 82 -11.31 11.80 6.88
CA LYS A 82 -10.26 12.69 7.41
C LYS A 82 -9.61 13.54 6.32
N ASN A 83 -9.35 12.96 5.15
CA ASN A 83 -8.59 13.62 4.09
C ASN A 83 -9.50 14.26 3.02
N GLY A 84 -10.82 14.05 3.09
CA GLY A 84 -11.81 14.47 2.11
C GLY A 84 -11.84 13.64 0.82
N LYS A 85 -10.79 12.85 0.55
CA LYS A 85 -10.69 11.91 -0.57
C LYS A 85 -9.66 10.83 -0.29
N LEU A 86 -9.80 9.70 -0.98
CA LEU A 86 -8.77 8.66 -1.03
C LEU A 86 -7.69 8.99 -2.07
N THR A 87 -6.45 8.56 -1.77
CA THR A 87 -5.41 8.43 -2.80
C THR A 87 -5.77 7.32 -3.79
N ALA A 88 -5.11 7.29 -4.95
CA ALA A 88 -5.32 6.22 -5.94
C ALA A 88 -5.09 4.83 -5.32
N LEU A 89 -4.05 4.65 -4.51
CA LEU A 89 -3.73 3.38 -3.87
C LEU A 89 -4.77 2.97 -2.81
N GLN A 90 -5.22 3.91 -1.99
CA GLN A 90 -6.29 3.64 -1.02
C GLN A 90 -7.63 3.33 -1.71
N MET A 91 -7.93 3.98 -2.84
CA MET A 91 -9.11 3.67 -3.64
C MET A 91 -9.03 2.26 -4.23
N CYS A 92 -7.85 1.85 -4.71
CA CYS A 92 -7.60 0.47 -5.14
C CYS A 92 -7.88 -0.51 -3.99
N TYR A 93 -7.38 -0.25 -2.79
CA TYR A 93 -7.63 -1.10 -1.61
C TYR A 93 -9.12 -1.15 -1.25
N LYS A 94 -9.84 -0.02 -1.33
CA LYS A 94 -11.28 0.02 -1.05
C LYS A 94 -12.04 -0.81 -2.08
N GLY A 95 -11.67 -0.72 -3.36
CA GLY A 95 -12.20 -1.57 -4.41
C GLY A 95 -11.96 -3.06 -4.16
N MET A 96 -10.75 -3.44 -3.75
CA MET A 96 -10.41 -4.82 -3.37
C MET A 96 -11.26 -5.32 -2.20
N ALA A 97 -11.35 -4.54 -1.11
CA ALA A 97 -12.08 -4.95 0.10
C ALA A 97 -13.59 -5.06 -0.13
N THR A 98 -14.15 -4.22 -1.00
CA THR A 98 -15.59 -4.19 -1.32
C THR A 98 -15.98 -5.04 -2.53
N LEU A 99 -15.00 -5.69 -3.18
CA LEU A 99 -15.17 -6.37 -4.46
C LEU A 99 -15.80 -5.47 -5.54
N ASN A 100 -15.48 -4.17 -5.51
CA ASN A 100 -16.05 -3.16 -6.40
C ASN A 100 -15.06 -2.84 -7.53
N LEU A 101 -15.28 -3.47 -8.68
CA LEU A 101 -14.47 -3.27 -9.90
C LEU A 101 -14.44 -1.81 -10.38
N SER A 102 -15.52 -1.05 -10.18
CA SER A 102 -15.56 0.37 -10.59
C SER A 102 -14.56 1.21 -9.79
N LEU A 103 -14.40 0.95 -8.50
CA LEU A 103 -13.40 1.64 -7.67
C LEU A 103 -11.97 1.29 -8.10
N ILE A 104 -11.72 0.02 -8.45
CA ILE A 104 -10.41 -0.40 -8.96
C ILE A 104 -10.13 0.28 -10.31
N GLN A 105 -11.11 0.33 -11.21
CA GLN A 105 -10.97 1.02 -12.50
C GLN A 105 -10.69 2.52 -12.33
N GLN A 106 -11.38 3.19 -11.40
CA GLN A 106 -11.11 4.59 -11.06
C GLN A 106 -9.68 4.76 -10.52
N SER A 107 -9.21 3.86 -9.66
CA SER A 107 -7.84 3.91 -9.16
C SER A 107 -6.80 3.78 -10.28
N ILE A 108 -7.04 2.92 -11.28
CA ILE A 108 -6.18 2.78 -12.47
C ILE A 108 -6.09 4.10 -13.23
N GLN A 109 -7.23 4.75 -13.48
CA GLN A 109 -7.28 6.05 -14.17
C GLN A 109 -6.54 7.15 -13.40
N MET A 110 -6.65 7.15 -12.07
CA MET A 110 -5.92 8.08 -11.20
C MET A 110 -4.40 7.84 -11.30
N PHE A 111 -3.95 6.59 -11.23
CA PHE A 111 -2.52 6.27 -11.38
C PHE A 111 -1.99 6.67 -12.77
N GLN A 112 -2.74 6.41 -13.84
CA GLN A 112 -2.36 6.81 -15.19
C GLN A 112 -2.22 8.33 -15.31
N SER A 113 -3.16 9.08 -14.72
CA SER A 113 -3.13 10.55 -14.71
C SER A 113 -1.94 11.12 -13.93
N ASN A 114 -1.46 10.39 -12.90
CA ASN A 114 -0.28 10.75 -12.13
C ASN A 114 1.05 10.24 -12.72
N ASN A 115 1.01 9.48 -13.82
CA ASN A 115 2.15 8.75 -14.39
C ASN A 115 2.75 7.66 -13.46
N ASP A 116 1.94 7.11 -12.55
CA ASP A 116 2.33 6.08 -11.58
C ASP A 116 2.18 4.66 -12.15
N PHE A 117 2.87 4.37 -13.26
CA PHE A 117 2.71 3.11 -14.01
C PHE A 117 3.08 1.84 -13.23
N PHE A 118 3.90 1.95 -12.19
CA PHE A 118 4.15 0.85 -11.28
C PHE A 118 2.86 0.38 -10.59
N PHE A 119 2.06 1.32 -10.09
CA PHE A 119 0.81 1.02 -9.40
C PHE A 119 -0.36 0.76 -10.35
N VAL A 120 -0.30 1.22 -11.61
CA VAL A 120 -1.23 0.75 -12.67
C VAL A 120 -1.18 -0.77 -12.77
N GLN A 121 0.02 -1.35 -12.91
CA GLN A 121 0.17 -2.82 -13.01
C GLN A 121 -0.30 -3.54 -11.74
N TYR A 122 -0.16 -2.91 -10.58
CA TYR A 122 -0.67 -3.48 -9.32
C TYR A 122 -2.20 -3.51 -9.32
N ALA A 123 -2.84 -2.39 -9.65
CA ALA A 123 -4.29 -2.27 -9.68
C ALA A 123 -4.94 -3.14 -10.77
N GLU A 124 -4.31 -3.30 -11.94
CA GLU A 124 -4.77 -4.25 -12.98
C GLU A 124 -4.76 -5.71 -12.49
N LYS A 125 -3.74 -6.10 -11.72
CA LYS A 125 -3.71 -7.42 -11.09
C LYS A 125 -4.78 -7.58 -10.02
N ALA A 126 -5.06 -6.52 -9.26
CA ALA A 126 -6.15 -6.52 -8.29
C ALA A 126 -7.51 -6.67 -9.00
N TYR A 127 -7.72 -5.94 -10.11
CA TYR A 127 -8.93 -6.01 -10.93
C TYR A 127 -9.21 -7.43 -11.43
N GLN A 128 -8.17 -8.16 -11.84
CA GLN A 128 -8.31 -9.54 -12.34
C GLN A 128 -8.64 -10.58 -11.25
N LYS A 129 -8.47 -10.23 -9.98
CA LYS A 129 -8.68 -11.13 -8.83
C LYS A 129 -10.04 -10.95 -8.15
N VAL A 130 -10.74 -9.86 -8.45
CA VAL A 130 -12.08 -9.50 -7.93
C VAL A 130 -13.13 -9.97 -8.93
#